data_AF-A0A9W4JRE9-F1
#
_entry.id   AF-A0A9W4JRE9-F1
#
_cell.length_a   1.000
_cell.length_b   1.000
_cell.length_c   1.000
_cell.angle_alpha   90.00
_cell.angle_beta   90.00
_cell.angle_gamma   90.00
#
_symmetry.space_group_name_H-M   'P 1'
#
loop_
_entity.id
_entity.type
_entity.pdbx_description
1 polymer ?
#
loop_
_entity_poly.entity_id
_entity_poly.type
_entity_poly.pdbx_seq_one_letter_code
_entity_poly.pdbx_strand_id
1 'polypeptide(L)'
;MFIISRYISSERCRVVAPLLTPYFSNCTSKAHVASIPCLFAVCFSSSLFSVVLLLPVQTKVSIMSEKKQLIINAFAMHSPSHLNPGLFRHPADQGADYKNIKHWIGLAKKLEDAKFHAIFFADVLGGYDVYKGPANLDPTIPAGAQFPINDPLYSIPAMAAATESIGFGVTASTTYDSPYALARRFSTVDHLSNGRVGWNIVTSYLDSAARNFGLDTQVEHDERYRIADEYLDVTYKLWEASWRDDAVTWRPGQSKTQGYADPKAVRQINHQGKYFQVPGPHLCEPSPQRTPFILQAGTSTAGKAFAAKHAEAVFLHAQKPELVRPSVDSIRQQAAEIGRNPQDIKVIAGALVIVSETDEEANAKFDELKTYGDREGALALFGGWTGYDLSTYADDQDFRFVEQPAVRSMVNHWASTVPGTEGQKWDKRTIAEYLTLGGNGVKIIGSVKTVADELERWVSVGDVDGFNLSYASLPDTFDDVIRLLLPELQRRGLFWSDYAVKGGTLRENIYGQKGQNRLPEAHPGAKYFWREGQEVPPYTVESN
;
A
#
# COMPACT_ATOMS: atom_id res chain seq x y z
N MET A 1 -52.73 14.84 -18.76
CA MET A 1 -54.06 15.25 -19.24
C MET A 1 -54.80 15.86 -18.04
N PHE A 2 -55.19 17.16 -18.12
CA PHE A 2 -55.73 18.09 -17.09
C PHE A 2 -54.79 18.38 -15.89
N ILE A 3 -54.16 19.55 -15.63
CA ILE A 3 -54.41 21.03 -15.60
C ILE A 3 -55.19 21.55 -14.35
N ILE A 4 -54.60 22.59 -13.71
CA ILE A 4 -55.13 23.67 -12.81
C ILE A 4 -54.80 23.45 -11.30
N SER A 5 -54.28 24.37 -10.45
CA SER A 5 -53.70 25.74 -10.53
C SER A 5 -53.26 26.24 -9.12
N ARG A 6 -52.11 26.95 -9.04
CA ARG A 6 -51.77 28.21 -8.29
C ARG A 6 -51.84 28.39 -6.74
N TYR A 7 -50.66 28.75 -6.17
CA TYR A 7 -50.25 30.02 -5.47
C TYR A 7 -50.28 30.27 -3.92
N ILE A 8 -49.11 30.77 -3.41
CA ILE A 8 -48.76 31.72 -2.26
C ILE A 8 -49.15 31.23 -0.83
N SER A 9 -48.47 31.44 0.32
CA SER A 9 -47.51 32.42 0.84
C SER A 9 -46.82 31.93 2.14
N SER A 10 -45.50 32.13 2.31
CA SER A 10 -44.84 33.03 3.29
C SER A 10 -45.06 32.81 4.81
N GLU A 11 -43.96 32.54 5.52
CA GLU A 11 -43.44 33.24 6.74
C GLU A 11 -43.01 32.35 7.93
N ARG A 12 -41.68 32.43 8.18
CA ARG A 12 -40.96 32.61 9.46
C ARG A 12 -41.48 31.92 10.73
N CYS A 13 -40.70 30.94 11.23
CA CYS A 13 -40.65 30.60 12.65
C CYS A 13 -39.27 30.93 13.25
N ARG A 14 -39.25 31.82 14.25
CA ARG A 14 -38.13 32.05 15.18
C ARG A 14 -38.24 31.04 16.33
N VAL A 15 -37.13 30.44 16.73
CA VAL A 15 -37.01 29.59 17.92
C VAL A 15 -36.49 30.44 19.08
N VAL A 16 -37.20 30.39 20.22
CA VAL A 16 -36.76 30.93 21.51
C VAL A 16 -36.73 29.75 22.49
N ALA A 17 -35.56 29.51 23.09
CA ALA A 17 -35.34 28.54 24.16
C ALA A 17 -36.00 28.98 25.47
N PRO A 18 -36.15 28.08 26.46
CA PRO A 18 -35.20 28.20 27.59
C PRO A 18 -34.78 26.89 28.28
N LEU A 19 -33.53 26.95 28.75
CA LEU A 19 -32.92 26.46 30.00
C LEU A 19 -33.79 25.68 31.00
N LEU A 20 -33.23 24.59 31.54
CA LEU A 20 -32.93 24.39 32.98
C LEU A 20 -32.20 23.06 33.24
N THR A 21 -31.24 23.10 34.16
CA THR A 21 -30.39 22.01 34.72
C THR A 21 -30.53 22.06 36.27
N PRO A 22 -29.92 21.16 37.08
CA PRO A 22 -30.28 19.75 37.35
C PRO A 22 -30.47 19.46 38.87
N TYR A 23 -30.97 18.28 39.28
CA TYR A 23 -30.73 17.75 40.65
C TYR A 23 -30.72 16.21 40.73
N PHE A 24 -29.54 15.70 41.12
CA PHE A 24 -29.16 14.54 41.95
C PHE A 24 -29.97 13.23 42.11
N SER A 25 -29.21 12.13 41.94
CA SER A 25 -28.94 11.02 42.90
C SER A 25 -29.50 9.60 42.67
N ASN A 26 -28.52 8.69 42.47
CA ASN A 26 -28.38 7.27 42.84
C ASN A 26 -29.61 6.37 43.07
N CYS A 27 -29.70 5.29 42.28
CA CYS A 27 -29.96 3.95 42.81
C CYS A 27 -29.53 2.84 41.83
N THR A 28 -28.84 1.84 42.38
CA THR A 28 -28.34 0.59 41.77
C THR A 28 -29.47 -0.39 41.42
N SER A 29 -29.44 -1.06 40.24
CA SER A 29 -29.58 -2.52 40.09
C SER A 29 -29.65 -2.97 38.61
N LYS A 30 -29.28 -4.23 38.36
CA LYS A 30 -29.10 -4.95 37.09
C LYS A 30 -30.39 -5.15 36.25
N ALA A 31 -30.15 -5.34 34.94
CA ALA A 31 -30.79 -6.28 34.00
C ALA A 31 -31.57 -5.70 32.79
N HIS A 32 -31.30 -6.34 31.65
CA HIS A 32 -31.72 -6.10 30.26
C HIS A 32 -33.19 -5.74 30.02
N VAL A 33 -33.46 -4.82 29.08
CA VAL A 33 -34.31 -4.99 27.87
C VAL A 33 -34.01 -3.82 26.91
N ALA A 34 -33.83 -4.12 25.63
CA ALA A 34 -33.68 -3.13 24.56
C ALA A 34 -35.01 -2.40 24.30
N SER A 35 -35.00 -1.07 24.35
CA SER A 35 -36.16 -0.23 24.00
C SER A 35 -35.77 0.78 22.92
N ILE A 36 -36.30 0.57 21.72
CA ILE A 36 -36.36 1.53 20.62
C ILE A 36 -37.40 2.59 21.00
N PRO A 37 -37.09 3.90 21.10
CA PRO A 37 -38.11 4.90 21.40
C PRO A 37 -38.91 5.24 20.14
N CYS A 38 -40.16 4.75 20.07
CA CYS A 38 -41.18 5.29 19.19
C CYS A 38 -41.69 6.62 19.79
N LEU A 39 -41.47 7.74 19.11
CA LEU A 39 -42.13 9.01 19.45
C LEU A 39 -43.62 8.91 19.10
N PHE A 40 -44.48 8.93 20.11
CA PHE A 40 -45.90 9.24 19.95
C PHE A 40 -46.11 10.74 20.18
N ALA A 41 -46.55 11.47 19.16
CA ALA A 41 -47.13 12.79 19.32
C ALA A 41 -48.66 12.64 19.42
N VAL A 42 -49.22 12.98 20.58
CA VAL A 42 -50.67 13.04 20.81
C VAL A 42 -51.09 14.50 20.67
N CYS A 43 -51.83 14.83 19.62
CA CYS A 43 -52.54 16.10 19.49
C CYS A 43 -54.04 15.85 19.62
N PHE A 44 -54.66 16.44 20.65
CA PHE A 44 -56.11 16.48 20.82
C PHE A 44 -56.70 17.60 19.96
N SER A 45 -57.51 17.26 18.97
CA SER A 45 -58.66 18.09 18.58
C SER A 45 -59.76 17.26 17.95
N SER A 46 -60.98 17.54 18.38
CA SER A 46 -62.26 16.89 18.15
C SER A 46 -62.67 16.62 16.69
N SER A 47 -63.36 15.48 16.51
CA SER A 47 -64.41 15.15 15.53
C SER A 47 -64.03 14.19 14.38
N LEU A 48 -64.77 13.08 14.32
CA LEU A 48 -64.86 12.03 13.29
C LEU A 48 -63.69 11.04 13.14
N PHE A 49 -63.90 9.83 13.67
CA PHE A 49 -63.10 8.63 13.37
C PHE A 49 -63.50 8.07 11.98
N SER A 50 -62.52 7.96 11.09
CA SER A 50 -62.53 7.00 9.99
C SER A 50 -61.20 6.24 10.05
N VAL A 51 -61.26 4.95 10.34
CA VAL A 51 -60.09 4.06 10.35
C VAL A 51 -59.75 3.73 8.90
N VAL A 52 -58.77 4.43 8.32
CA VAL A 52 -58.14 4.04 7.07
C VAL A 52 -56.94 3.17 7.40
N LEU A 53 -57.01 1.89 7.06
CA LEU A 53 -55.92 0.94 7.21
C LEU A 53 -54.85 1.25 6.13
N LEU A 54 -53.87 2.09 6.47
CA LEU A 54 -52.67 2.28 5.64
C LEU A 54 -51.71 1.12 5.91
N LEU A 55 -51.75 0.11 5.04
CA LEU A 55 -50.69 -0.90 4.97
C LEU A 55 -49.39 -0.21 4.52
N PRO A 56 -48.29 -0.26 5.31
CA PRO A 56 -47.02 0.25 4.84
C PRO A 56 -46.47 -0.71 3.79
N VAL A 57 -46.54 -0.33 2.52
CA VAL A 57 -45.66 -0.91 1.51
C VAL A 57 -44.25 -0.43 1.83
N GLN A 58 -43.51 -1.24 2.60
CA GLN A 58 -42.07 -1.08 2.73
C GLN A 58 -41.44 -1.44 1.39
N THR A 59 -41.34 -0.45 0.50
CA THR A 59 -40.34 -0.49 -0.57
C THR A 59 -38.99 -0.55 0.13
N LYS A 60 -38.42 -1.75 0.25
CA LYS A 60 -37.00 -1.94 0.56
C LYS A 60 -36.22 -1.26 -0.55
N VAL A 61 -35.91 0.02 -0.37
CA VAL A 61 -34.75 0.61 -1.03
C VAL A 61 -33.55 -0.07 -0.38
N SER A 62 -33.09 -1.15 -1.02
CA SER A 62 -31.76 -1.68 -0.77
C SER A 62 -30.81 -0.54 -1.12
N ILE A 63 -30.34 0.20 -0.12
CA ILE A 63 -29.13 1.00 -0.27
C ILE A 63 -28.04 -0.04 -0.52
N MET A 64 -27.79 -0.36 -1.79
CA MET A 64 -26.60 -1.10 -2.17
C MET A 64 -25.44 -0.25 -1.65
N SER A 65 -24.71 -0.74 -0.65
CA SER A 65 -23.46 -0.07 -0.28
C SER A 65 -22.60 -0.01 -1.54
N GLU A 66 -22.07 1.16 -1.89
CA GLU A 66 -21.16 1.27 -3.02
C GLU A 66 -20.02 0.26 -2.84
N LYS A 67 -19.77 -0.54 -3.88
CA LYS A 67 -18.67 -1.51 -3.85
C LYS A 67 -17.35 -0.75 -3.78
N LYS A 68 -16.41 -1.27 -2.97
CA LYS A 68 -15.05 -0.72 -2.92
C LYS A 68 -14.43 -0.75 -4.32
N GLN A 69 -13.89 0.38 -4.75
CA GLN A 69 -13.05 0.44 -5.95
C GLN A 69 -11.68 -0.16 -5.60
N LEU A 70 -11.23 -1.12 -6.39
CA LEU A 70 -9.96 -1.80 -6.21
C LEU A 70 -8.82 -0.90 -6.63
N ILE A 71 -7.87 -0.70 -5.73
CA ILE A 71 -6.57 -0.13 -6.04
C ILE A 71 -5.75 -1.20 -6.75
N ILE A 72 -5.47 -1.02 -8.05
CA ILE A 72 -4.68 -1.97 -8.83
C ILE A 72 -3.34 -1.36 -9.18
N ASN A 73 -2.26 -1.98 -8.70
CA ASN A 73 -0.89 -1.59 -8.97
C ASN A 73 -0.14 -2.70 -9.73
N ALA A 74 0.81 -2.31 -10.58
CA ALA A 74 1.75 -3.23 -11.19
C ALA A 74 2.94 -3.44 -10.26
N PHE A 75 3.17 -4.66 -9.78
CA PHE A 75 4.25 -4.97 -8.86
C PHE A 75 5.52 -5.41 -9.61
N ALA A 76 6.45 -4.47 -9.73
CA ALA A 76 7.66 -4.59 -10.53
C ALA A 76 8.94 -4.47 -9.69
N MET A 77 10.07 -4.75 -10.33
CA MET A 77 11.40 -4.61 -9.73
C MET A 77 12.41 -4.29 -10.83
N HIS A 78 13.39 -3.44 -10.54
CA HIS A 78 14.45 -3.06 -11.48
C HIS A 78 15.50 -4.19 -11.63
N SER A 79 15.06 -5.38 -12.05
CA SER A 79 15.85 -6.61 -12.13
C SER A 79 15.34 -7.52 -13.25
N PRO A 80 16.15 -8.44 -13.81
CA PRO A 80 15.69 -9.39 -14.84
C PRO A 80 14.49 -10.24 -14.43
N SER A 81 14.40 -10.62 -13.16
CA SER A 81 13.28 -11.38 -12.62
C SER A 81 13.00 -11.00 -11.18
N HIS A 82 11.72 -10.82 -10.85
CA HIS A 82 11.27 -10.37 -9.53
C HIS A 82 10.93 -11.55 -8.60
N LEU A 83 9.78 -12.19 -8.79
CA LEU A 83 9.31 -13.31 -7.96
C LEU A 83 9.43 -14.67 -8.66
N ASN A 84 9.88 -14.70 -9.91
CA ASN A 84 9.86 -15.88 -10.77
C ASN A 84 11.28 -16.12 -11.31
N PRO A 85 12.18 -16.76 -10.54
CA PRO A 85 13.53 -17.02 -10.97
C PRO A 85 13.53 -17.83 -12.29
N GLY A 86 14.35 -17.41 -13.26
CA GLY A 86 14.48 -18.06 -14.57
C GLY A 86 13.50 -17.60 -15.65
N LEU A 87 12.42 -16.88 -15.32
CA LEU A 87 11.37 -16.50 -16.28
C LEU A 87 11.82 -15.50 -17.33
N PHE A 88 12.95 -14.80 -17.13
CA PHE A 88 13.58 -13.96 -18.16
C PHE A 88 13.92 -14.72 -19.46
N ARG A 89 13.92 -16.06 -19.43
CA ARG A 89 14.15 -16.94 -20.59
C ARG A 89 12.89 -17.18 -21.42
N HIS A 90 11.71 -16.84 -20.91
CA HIS A 90 10.47 -16.98 -21.65
C HIS A 90 10.51 -16.06 -22.89
N PRO A 91 10.15 -16.52 -24.11
CA PRO A 91 10.36 -15.75 -25.34
C PRO A 91 9.62 -14.41 -25.40
N ALA A 92 8.49 -14.29 -24.68
CA ALA A 92 7.73 -13.04 -24.60
C ALA A 92 8.20 -12.10 -23.47
N ASP A 93 9.13 -12.56 -22.62
CA ASP A 93 9.60 -11.78 -21.48
C ASP A 93 10.64 -10.73 -21.90
N GLN A 94 10.45 -9.53 -21.36
CA GLN A 94 11.31 -8.37 -21.56
C GLN A 94 11.98 -7.92 -20.24
N GLY A 95 11.95 -8.73 -19.18
CA GLY A 95 12.56 -8.41 -17.90
C GLY A 95 14.07 -8.12 -18.01
N ALA A 96 14.77 -8.76 -18.95
CA ALA A 96 16.18 -8.50 -19.23
C ALA A 96 16.47 -7.07 -19.74
N ASP A 97 15.44 -6.33 -20.17
CA ASP A 97 15.52 -4.93 -20.59
C ASP A 97 15.40 -3.93 -19.43
N TYR A 98 15.40 -4.38 -18.17
CA TYR A 98 15.34 -3.52 -16.97
C TYR A 98 16.38 -2.38 -16.94
N LYS A 99 17.49 -2.51 -17.68
CA LYS A 99 18.56 -1.51 -17.84
C LYS A 99 18.25 -0.40 -18.85
N ASN A 100 17.18 -0.54 -19.63
CA ASN A 100 16.79 0.40 -20.68
C ASN A 100 15.65 1.30 -20.20
N ILE A 101 15.89 2.62 -20.11
CA ILE A 101 14.86 3.55 -19.64
C ILE A 101 13.60 3.56 -20.52
N LYS A 102 13.72 3.25 -21.83
CA LYS A 102 12.57 3.19 -22.75
C LYS A 102 11.62 2.04 -22.42
N HIS A 103 12.13 0.94 -21.86
CA HIS A 103 11.31 -0.18 -21.41
C HIS A 103 10.35 0.28 -20.29
N TRP A 104 10.88 0.96 -19.27
CA TRP A 104 10.09 1.47 -18.15
C TRP A 104 9.11 2.57 -18.56
N ILE A 105 9.52 3.50 -19.43
CA ILE A 105 8.61 4.51 -20.02
C ILE A 105 7.46 3.82 -20.77
N GLY A 106 7.76 2.80 -21.58
CA GLY A 106 6.74 2.05 -22.33
C GLY A 106 5.74 1.35 -21.40
N LEU A 107 6.23 0.72 -20.33
CA LEU A 107 5.39 0.10 -19.31
C LEU A 107 4.50 1.12 -18.60
N ALA A 108 5.05 2.26 -18.17
CA ALA A 108 4.29 3.29 -17.46
C ALA A 108 3.15 3.86 -18.31
N LYS A 109 3.40 4.15 -19.59
CA LYS A 109 2.35 4.61 -20.51
C LYS A 109 1.25 3.56 -20.69
N LYS A 110 1.64 2.30 -20.92
CA LYS A 110 0.69 1.18 -21.08
C LYS A 110 -0.22 1.05 -19.85
N LEU A 111 0.37 1.05 -18.66
CA LEU A 111 -0.37 0.92 -17.41
C LEU A 111 -1.26 2.15 -17.13
N GLU A 112 -0.79 3.34 -17.48
CA GLU A 112 -1.59 4.57 -17.35
C GLU A 112 -2.79 4.60 -18.29
N ASP A 113 -2.61 4.19 -19.55
CA ASP A 113 -3.69 4.07 -20.52
C ASP A 113 -4.77 3.10 -20.01
N ALA A 114 -4.35 2.04 -19.32
CA ALA A 114 -5.20 1.07 -18.64
C ALA A 114 -5.70 1.48 -17.24
N LYS A 115 -5.36 2.69 -16.78
CA LYS A 115 -5.82 3.26 -15.50
C LYS A 115 -5.31 2.54 -14.25
N PHE A 116 -4.15 1.89 -14.30
CA PHE A 116 -3.49 1.42 -13.08
C PHE A 116 -3.23 2.59 -12.13
N HIS A 117 -3.33 2.35 -10.82
CA HIS A 117 -3.12 3.39 -9.82
C HIS A 117 -1.64 3.74 -9.69
N ALA A 118 -0.76 2.72 -9.67
CA ALA A 118 0.66 2.91 -9.59
C ALA A 118 1.47 1.75 -10.18
N ILE A 119 2.75 2.02 -10.48
CA ILE A 119 3.79 1.00 -10.51
C ILE A 119 4.43 0.95 -9.12
N PHE A 120 4.43 -0.22 -8.50
CA PHE A 120 5.09 -0.47 -7.23
C PHE A 120 6.42 -1.18 -7.51
N PHE A 121 7.53 -0.50 -7.25
CA PHE A 121 8.88 -1.04 -7.38
C PHE A 121 9.38 -1.62 -6.05
N ALA A 122 9.52 -2.93 -5.99
CA ALA A 122 10.30 -3.61 -4.97
C ALA A 122 11.80 -3.27 -5.11
N ASP A 123 12.54 -3.37 -4.02
CA ASP A 123 14.00 -3.20 -4.02
C ASP A 123 14.66 -4.03 -2.91
N VAL A 124 15.91 -4.43 -3.14
CA VAL A 124 16.79 -5.06 -2.15
C VAL A 124 18.22 -4.54 -2.31
N LEU A 125 18.93 -4.42 -1.19
CA LEU A 125 20.28 -3.83 -1.14
C LEU A 125 21.40 -4.87 -1.05
N GLY A 126 21.07 -6.15 -1.29
CA GLY A 126 22.00 -7.27 -1.21
C GLY A 126 21.51 -8.44 -2.05
N GLY A 127 22.44 -9.30 -2.47
CA GLY A 127 22.11 -10.53 -3.18
C GLY A 127 21.64 -11.64 -2.23
N TYR A 128 20.93 -12.62 -2.77
CA TYR A 128 20.46 -13.80 -2.04
C TYR A 128 21.60 -14.82 -1.93
N ASP A 129 22.35 -14.80 -0.83
CA ASP A 129 23.64 -15.49 -0.72
C ASP A 129 23.76 -16.47 0.46
N VAL A 130 22.62 -17.02 0.87
CA VAL A 130 22.50 -17.98 1.98
C VAL A 130 22.56 -19.43 1.49
N TYR A 131 22.01 -19.72 0.31
CA TYR A 131 21.85 -21.09 -0.18
C TYR A 131 23.16 -21.65 -0.75
N LYS A 132 23.51 -22.88 -0.36
CA LYS A 132 24.79 -23.54 -0.67
C LYS A 132 26.00 -22.79 -0.09
N GLY A 133 25.88 -22.38 1.17
CA GLY A 133 26.93 -21.72 1.93
C GLY A 133 26.85 -20.19 1.92
N PRO A 134 27.54 -19.54 2.89
CA PRO A 134 27.50 -18.10 3.05
C PRO A 134 28.20 -17.40 1.88
N ALA A 135 27.68 -16.22 1.52
CA ALA A 135 28.20 -15.40 0.43
C ALA A 135 28.18 -16.10 -0.95
N ASN A 136 27.34 -17.13 -1.12
CA ASN A 136 27.23 -17.85 -2.38
C ASN A 136 26.10 -17.31 -3.27
N LEU A 137 26.47 -16.64 -4.36
CA LEU A 137 25.54 -16.13 -5.37
C LEU A 137 25.41 -17.05 -6.60
N ASP A 138 26.09 -18.19 -6.64
CA ASP A 138 26.08 -19.11 -7.78
C ASP A 138 24.67 -19.59 -8.17
N PRO A 139 23.73 -19.84 -7.23
CA PRO A 139 22.35 -20.18 -7.58
C PRO A 139 21.51 -18.96 -8.00
N THR A 140 21.87 -17.76 -7.51
CA THR A 140 21.10 -16.52 -7.68
C THR A 140 21.34 -15.88 -9.05
N ILE A 141 22.62 -15.80 -9.47
CA ILE A 141 23.05 -15.07 -10.66
C ILE A 141 22.47 -15.68 -11.95
N PRO A 142 22.61 -16.99 -12.23
CA PRO A 142 22.10 -17.58 -13.47
C PRO A 142 20.58 -17.55 -13.57
N ALA A 143 19.90 -17.59 -12.42
CA ALA A 143 18.45 -17.54 -12.33
C ALA A 143 17.88 -16.12 -12.48
N GLY A 144 18.72 -15.07 -12.48
CA GLY A 144 18.26 -13.69 -12.49
C GLY A 144 17.42 -13.32 -11.26
N ALA A 145 17.59 -14.04 -10.14
CA ALA A 145 16.70 -13.98 -8.99
C ALA A 145 16.92 -12.69 -8.19
N GLN A 146 16.22 -11.61 -8.57
CA GLN A 146 16.40 -10.25 -8.03
C GLN A 146 17.85 -9.75 -8.13
N PHE A 147 18.61 -10.30 -9.07
CA PHE A 147 20.01 -9.98 -9.29
C PHE A 147 20.36 -10.14 -10.77
N PRO A 148 21.15 -9.23 -11.38
CA PRO A 148 21.48 -7.89 -10.88
C PRO A 148 20.24 -7.03 -10.63
N ILE A 149 20.41 -5.94 -9.88
CA ILE A 149 19.35 -5.00 -9.54
C ILE A 149 19.83 -3.56 -9.70
N ASN A 150 18.95 -2.65 -10.13
CA ASN A 150 19.22 -1.21 -10.21
C ASN A 150 18.30 -0.44 -9.27
N ASP A 151 18.76 0.74 -8.82
CA ASP A 151 17.94 1.63 -7.99
C ASP A 151 16.72 2.14 -8.79
N PRO A 152 15.49 1.85 -8.33
CA PRO A 152 14.27 2.24 -9.02
C PRO A 152 13.96 3.74 -8.99
N LEU A 153 14.48 4.50 -8.01
CA LEU A 153 14.10 5.91 -7.84
C LEU A 153 14.58 6.79 -9.01
N TYR A 154 15.71 6.44 -9.63
CA TYR A 154 16.30 7.22 -10.72
C TYR A 154 15.52 7.14 -12.04
N SER A 155 14.70 6.11 -12.26
CA SER A 155 13.89 5.99 -13.46
C SER A 155 12.58 6.79 -13.39
N ILE A 156 12.12 7.13 -12.17
CA ILE A 156 10.83 7.77 -11.94
C ILE A 156 10.65 9.09 -12.70
N PRO A 157 11.60 10.06 -12.69
CA PRO A 157 11.40 11.32 -13.41
C PRO A 157 11.17 11.13 -14.92
N ALA A 158 11.81 10.13 -15.54
CA ALA A 158 11.64 9.86 -16.97
C ALA A 158 10.28 9.22 -17.28
N MET A 159 9.80 8.30 -16.45
CA MET A 159 8.44 7.76 -16.56
C MET A 159 7.39 8.82 -16.29
N ALA A 160 7.62 9.66 -15.27
CA ALA A 160 6.74 10.74 -14.91
C ALA A 160 6.62 11.78 -16.02
N ALA A 161 7.71 12.14 -16.70
CA ALA A 161 7.68 13.05 -17.85
C ALA A 161 6.88 12.50 -19.05
N ALA A 162 6.65 11.20 -19.12
CA ALA A 162 5.92 10.53 -20.19
C ALA A 162 4.47 10.15 -19.81
N THR A 163 4.04 10.48 -18.59
CA THR A 163 2.75 10.10 -18.01
C THR A 163 2.12 11.27 -17.24
N GLU A 164 0.80 11.23 -16.97
CA GLU A 164 0.07 12.36 -16.37
C GLU A 164 -0.37 12.09 -14.92
N SER A 165 -0.87 10.89 -14.61
CA SER A 165 -1.63 10.56 -13.39
C SER A 165 -1.15 9.29 -12.67
N ILE A 166 -0.55 8.31 -13.37
CA ILE A 166 -0.08 7.08 -12.71
C ILE A 166 0.95 7.37 -11.61
N GLY A 167 0.83 6.69 -10.47
CA GLY A 167 1.76 6.78 -9.36
C GLY A 167 2.98 5.88 -9.46
N PHE A 168 3.97 6.15 -8.61
CA PHE A 168 5.21 5.37 -8.50
C PHE A 168 5.53 5.08 -7.03
N GLY A 169 5.17 3.90 -6.54
CA GLY A 169 5.56 3.42 -5.22
C GLY A 169 6.97 2.87 -5.25
N VAL A 170 7.92 3.49 -4.55
CA VAL A 170 9.34 3.12 -4.59
C VAL A 170 9.79 2.59 -3.24
N THR A 171 10.37 1.39 -3.23
CA THR A 171 10.97 0.81 -2.02
C THR A 171 12.29 1.51 -1.70
N ALA A 172 12.44 1.97 -0.46
CA ALA A 172 13.71 2.47 0.06
C ALA A 172 13.86 2.14 1.54
N SER A 173 15.06 1.71 1.93
CA SER A 173 15.35 1.23 3.28
C SER A 173 15.70 2.37 4.25
N THR A 174 15.22 2.27 5.49
CA THR A 174 15.60 3.18 6.59
C THR A 174 16.87 2.75 7.32
N THR A 175 17.48 1.63 6.94
CA THR A 175 18.53 0.98 7.75
C THR A 175 19.93 1.52 7.49
N TYR A 176 20.22 1.93 6.26
CA TYR A 176 21.60 2.24 5.86
C TYR A 176 21.81 3.70 5.42
N ASP A 177 20.86 4.26 4.67
CA ASP A 177 20.97 5.62 4.13
C ASP A 177 20.53 6.68 5.14
N SER A 178 21.23 7.82 5.16
CA SER A 178 20.84 8.96 6.01
C SER A 178 19.43 9.51 5.69
N PRO A 179 18.59 9.81 6.70
CA PRO A 179 17.26 10.42 6.50
C PRO A 179 17.31 11.76 5.76
N TYR A 180 18.37 12.54 5.96
CA TYR A 180 18.53 13.83 5.28
C TYR A 180 18.74 13.66 3.77
N ALA A 181 19.52 12.66 3.37
CA ALA A 181 19.76 12.36 1.95
C ALA A 181 18.53 11.75 1.28
N LEU A 182 17.79 10.88 1.98
CA LEU A 182 16.53 10.32 1.49
C LEU A 182 15.47 11.41 1.33
N ALA A 183 15.31 12.29 2.33
CA ALA A 183 14.35 13.39 2.28
C ALA A 183 14.52 14.26 1.03
N ARG A 184 15.78 14.60 0.67
CA ARG A 184 16.07 15.36 -0.55
C ARG A 184 15.68 14.61 -1.81
N ARG A 185 16.08 13.33 -1.93
CA ARG A 185 15.78 12.50 -3.11
C ARG A 185 14.29 12.41 -3.38
N PHE A 186 13.49 12.11 -2.34
CA PHE A 186 12.03 12.03 -2.48
C PHE A 186 11.38 13.38 -2.76
N SER A 187 11.81 14.49 -2.12
CA SER A 187 11.28 15.81 -2.49
C SER A 187 11.59 16.19 -3.94
N THR A 188 12.79 15.86 -4.44
CA THR A 188 13.14 16.06 -5.85
C THR A 188 12.21 15.29 -6.78
N VAL A 189 11.99 14.00 -6.52
CA VAL A 189 11.11 13.19 -7.37
C VAL A 189 9.65 13.60 -7.21
N ASP A 190 9.21 14.02 -6.02
CA ASP A 190 7.87 14.54 -5.80
C ASP A 190 7.60 15.80 -6.63
N HIS A 191 8.56 16.73 -6.69
CA HIS A 191 8.51 17.88 -7.62
C HIS A 191 8.48 17.44 -9.09
N LEU A 192 9.43 16.61 -9.52
CA LEU A 192 9.56 16.19 -10.93
C LEU A 192 8.40 15.32 -11.43
N SER A 193 7.70 14.65 -10.51
CA SER A 193 6.54 13.82 -10.83
C SER A 193 5.20 14.53 -10.62
N ASN A 194 5.20 15.79 -10.19
CA ASN A 194 3.99 16.52 -9.78
C ASN A 194 3.20 15.80 -8.68
N GLY A 195 3.89 15.31 -7.66
CA GLY A 195 3.28 14.67 -6.50
C GLY A 195 2.86 13.22 -6.73
N ARG A 196 3.53 12.47 -7.61
CA ARG A 196 3.12 11.09 -7.95
C ARG A 196 4.01 10.00 -7.37
N VAL A 197 4.99 10.36 -6.53
CA VAL A 197 5.85 9.39 -5.87
C VAL A 197 5.27 8.93 -4.53
N GLY A 198 5.39 7.64 -4.27
CA GLY A 198 5.16 7.00 -2.99
C GLY A 198 6.45 6.34 -2.49
N TRP A 199 6.57 6.21 -1.18
CA TRP A 199 7.68 5.53 -0.52
C TRP A 199 7.19 4.29 0.19
N ASN A 200 7.62 3.11 -0.29
CA ASN A 200 7.51 1.87 0.46
C ASN A 200 8.66 1.74 1.46
N ILE A 201 8.34 1.95 2.74
CA ILE A 201 9.29 1.89 3.85
C ILE A 201 9.62 0.43 4.13
N VAL A 202 10.91 0.10 4.08
CA VAL A 202 11.44 -1.21 4.50
C VAL A 202 12.61 -1.05 5.45
N THR A 203 12.87 -2.06 6.27
CA THR A 203 14.00 -2.09 7.19
C THR A 203 15.16 -2.96 6.69
N SER A 204 15.08 -3.47 5.45
CA SER A 204 15.97 -4.53 4.94
C SER A 204 15.95 -5.82 5.79
N TYR A 205 16.42 -6.93 5.23
CA TYR A 205 16.49 -8.23 5.92
C TYR A 205 17.59 -9.16 5.38
N LEU A 206 18.37 -8.75 4.38
CA LEU A 206 19.44 -9.55 3.80
C LEU A 206 20.76 -9.23 4.49
N ASP A 207 21.48 -10.27 4.91
CA ASP A 207 22.75 -10.10 5.61
C ASP A 207 23.85 -9.59 4.68
N SER A 208 23.78 -9.97 3.41
CA SER A 208 24.62 -9.44 2.33
C SER A 208 24.54 -7.91 2.21
N ALA A 209 23.39 -7.30 2.49
CA ALA A 209 23.27 -5.84 2.52
C ALA A 209 24.02 -5.28 3.72
N ALA A 210 23.83 -5.82 4.93
CA ALA A 210 24.52 -5.35 6.13
C ALA A 210 26.06 -5.34 5.95
N ARG A 211 26.62 -6.44 5.43
CA ARG A 211 28.06 -6.55 5.15
C ARG A 211 28.58 -5.51 4.17
N ASN A 212 27.84 -5.24 3.09
CA ASN A 212 28.26 -4.25 2.08
C ASN A 212 28.10 -2.80 2.54
N PHE A 213 27.21 -2.54 3.52
CA PHE A 213 27.04 -1.22 4.14
C PHE A 213 27.88 -1.05 5.42
N GLY A 214 28.87 -1.92 5.65
CA GLY A 214 29.87 -1.77 6.69
C GLY A 214 29.46 -2.25 8.09
N LEU A 215 28.42 -3.06 8.20
CA LEU A 215 28.03 -3.75 9.44
C LEU A 215 28.53 -5.20 9.42
N ASP A 216 28.86 -5.75 10.58
CA ASP A 216 29.26 -7.16 10.69
C ASP A 216 28.07 -8.11 10.45
N THR A 217 26.90 -7.74 10.97
CA THR A 217 25.64 -8.48 10.86
C THR A 217 24.47 -7.51 10.77
N GLN A 218 23.28 -8.03 10.48
CA GLN A 218 22.08 -7.22 10.50
C GLN A 218 21.78 -6.66 11.90
N VAL A 219 21.29 -5.42 11.93
CA VAL A 219 20.66 -4.87 13.12
C VAL A 219 19.44 -5.72 13.50
N GLU A 220 19.29 -6.00 14.79
CA GLU A 220 18.20 -6.80 15.36
C GLU A 220 16.81 -6.32 14.91
N HIS A 221 15.90 -7.27 14.66
CA HIS A 221 14.62 -7.02 13.99
C HIS A 221 13.81 -5.87 14.60
N ASP A 222 13.56 -5.90 15.92
CA ASP A 222 12.79 -4.87 16.61
C ASP A 222 13.54 -3.54 16.71
N GLU A 223 14.87 -3.58 16.81
CA GLU A 223 15.69 -2.36 16.84
C GLU A 223 15.62 -1.63 15.49
N ARG A 224 15.54 -2.34 14.37
CA ARG A 224 15.34 -1.72 13.06
C ARG A 224 14.04 -0.93 12.98
N TYR A 225 12.96 -1.40 13.60
CA TYR A 225 11.70 -0.65 13.65
C TYR A 225 11.79 0.57 14.57
N ARG A 226 12.57 0.52 15.66
CA ARG A 226 12.84 1.70 16.50
C ARG A 226 13.67 2.75 15.75
N ILE A 227 14.68 2.32 14.99
CA ILE A 227 15.45 3.20 14.10
C ILE A 227 14.52 3.82 13.05
N ALA A 228 13.69 3.00 12.39
CA ALA A 228 12.74 3.47 11.38
C ALA A 228 11.74 4.50 11.95
N ASP A 229 11.27 4.32 13.18
CA ASP A 229 10.34 5.25 13.81
C ASP A 229 10.96 6.65 13.98
N GLU A 230 12.19 6.73 14.49
CA GLU A 230 12.93 8.00 14.58
C GLU A 230 13.31 8.56 13.21
N TYR A 231 13.61 7.69 12.24
CA TYR A 231 13.88 8.07 10.85
C TYR A 231 12.70 8.85 10.26
N LEU A 232 11.47 8.36 10.47
CA LEU A 232 10.26 9.01 9.99
C LEU A 232 10.00 10.33 10.72
N ASP A 233 10.29 10.42 12.02
CA ASP A 233 10.24 11.70 12.73
C ASP A 233 11.22 12.74 12.14
N VAL A 234 12.43 12.33 11.73
CA VAL A 234 13.36 13.23 11.02
C VAL A 234 12.78 13.67 9.68
N THR A 235 12.32 12.73 8.85
CA THR A 235 11.85 13.07 7.49
C THR A 235 10.57 13.89 7.51
N TYR A 236 9.62 13.61 8.40
CA TYR A 236 8.42 14.44 8.58
C TYR A 236 8.79 15.87 8.99
N LYS A 237 9.73 16.05 9.94
CA LYS A 237 10.21 17.40 10.29
C LYS A 237 10.85 18.10 9.08
N LEU A 238 11.65 17.41 8.27
CA LEU A 238 12.25 18.00 7.07
C LEU A 238 11.19 18.42 6.04
N TRP A 239 10.26 17.53 5.69
CA TRP A 239 9.26 17.77 4.66
C TRP A 239 8.16 18.76 5.09
N GLU A 240 7.69 18.66 6.32
CA GLU A 240 6.49 19.37 6.78
C GLU A 240 6.78 20.64 7.57
N ALA A 241 7.89 20.68 8.32
CA ALA A 241 8.17 21.74 9.30
C ALA A 241 9.31 22.68 8.94
N SER A 242 10.19 22.29 8.02
CA SER A 242 11.39 23.09 7.74
C SER A 242 11.09 24.32 6.89
N TRP A 243 10.06 24.24 6.03
CA TRP A 243 9.60 25.33 5.17
C TRP A 243 8.10 25.56 5.38
N ARG A 244 7.67 26.82 5.55
CA ARG A 244 6.25 27.19 5.60
C ARG A 244 5.60 27.05 4.22
N ASP A 245 4.29 26.83 4.17
CA ASP A 245 3.55 26.64 2.90
C ASP A 245 3.75 27.78 1.89
N ASP A 246 3.95 29.02 2.36
CA ASP A 246 4.14 30.26 1.60
C ASP A 246 5.61 30.72 1.57
N ALA A 247 6.57 29.86 1.95
CA ALA A 247 7.98 30.27 2.07
C ALA A 247 8.57 30.78 0.74
N VAL A 248 8.17 30.22 -0.40
CA VAL A 248 8.63 30.66 -1.73
C VAL A 248 7.69 31.75 -2.27
N THR A 249 8.16 33.00 -2.20
CA THR A 249 7.39 34.19 -2.55
C THR A 249 7.57 34.64 -4.01
N TRP A 250 8.60 34.14 -4.70
CA TRP A 250 8.92 34.58 -6.06
C TRP A 250 7.87 34.13 -7.09
N ARG A 251 7.55 35.02 -8.03
CA ARG A 251 6.67 34.76 -9.18
C ARG A 251 7.25 35.44 -10.43
N PRO A 252 7.06 34.88 -11.64
CA PRO A 252 7.45 35.57 -12.88
C PRO A 252 6.81 36.96 -12.98
N GLY A 253 7.60 37.97 -13.42
CA GLY A 253 7.12 39.35 -13.57
C GLY A 253 7.21 40.24 -12.32
N GLN A 254 7.69 39.71 -11.19
CA GLN A 254 7.98 40.47 -9.97
C GLN A 254 9.22 41.39 -10.12
N SER A 255 9.43 42.25 -9.11
CA SER A 255 10.58 43.18 -9.03
C SER A 255 11.93 42.49 -9.25
N LYS A 256 12.86 43.18 -9.94
CA LYS A 256 14.24 42.72 -10.17
C LYS A 256 15.05 42.46 -8.88
N THR A 257 14.58 42.96 -7.73
CA THR A 257 15.28 42.90 -6.44
C THR A 257 14.56 42.05 -5.39
N GLN A 258 13.44 41.42 -5.71
CA GLN A 258 12.74 40.53 -4.77
C GLN A 258 13.57 39.25 -4.54
N GLY A 259 13.68 38.80 -3.28
CA GLY A 259 14.26 37.51 -2.94
C GLY A 259 13.40 36.34 -3.41
N TYR A 260 14.01 35.15 -3.52
CA TYR A 260 13.29 33.94 -3.96
C TYR A 260 12.27 33.44 -2.92
N ALA A 261 12.70 33.39 -1.65
CA ALA A 261 11.93 32.90 -0.52
C ALA A 261 12.12 33.81 0.71
N ASP A 262 11.14 33.78 1.63
CA ASP A 262 11.23 34.47 2.92
C ASP A 262 12.11 33.66 3.89
N PRO A 263 13.28 34.16 4.32
CA PRO A 263 14.13 33.44 5.26
C PRO A 263 13.47 33.24 6.64
N LYS A 264 12.43 34.00 7.00
CA LYS A 264 11.66 33.78 8.23
C LYS A 264 10.68 32.62 8.13
N ALA A 265 10.42 32.15 6.91
CA ALA A 265 9.56 31.01 6.61
C ALA A 265 10.37 29.72 6.36
N VAL A 266 11.67 29.72 6.67
CA VAL A 266 12.57 28.56 6.59
C VAL A 266 13.32 28.40 7.90
N ARG A 267 13.43 27.17 8.40
CA ARG A 267 14.06 26.90 9.69
C ARG A 267 14.75 25.54 9.79
N GLN A 268 15.72 25.49 10.69
CA GLN A 268 16.29 24.25 11.19
C GLN A 268 15.23 23.43 11.93
N ILE A 269 15.30 22.10 11.80
CA ILE A 269 14.42 21.17 12.49
C ILE A 269 14.97 20.75 13.87
N ASN A 270 16.27 20.96 14.09
CA ASN A 270 16.98 20.72 15.36
C ASN A 270 16.66 19.36 15.99
N HIS A 271 16.57 18.30 15.17
CA HIS A 271 16.27 16.97 15.67
C HIS A 271 17.48 16.42 16.44
N GLN A 272 17.26 16.02 17.69
CA GLN A 272 18.20 15.28 18.52
C GLN A 272 17.47 14.06 19.10
N GLY A 273 17.76 12.89 18.55
CA GLY A 273 17.18 11.62 18.99
C GLY A 273 18.26 10.62 19.39
N LYS A 274 17.86 9.36 19.61
CA LYS A 274 18.78 8.28 19.98
C LYS A 274 19.66 7.88 18.79
N TYR A 275 19.09 7.88 17.59
CA TYR A 275 19.71 7.37 16.38
C TYR A 275 20.24 8.47 15.46
N PHE A 276 19.60 9.63 15.44
CA PHE A 276 19.88 10.71 14.51
C PHE A 276 20.03 12.07 15.19
N GLN A 277 20.99 12.85 14.69
CA GLN A 277 21.16 14.26 15.02
C GLN A 277 21.17 15.05 13.71
N VAL A 278 20.10 15.79 13.45
CA VAL A 278 19.89 16.49 12.18
C VAL A 278 19.44 17.93 12.46
N PRO A 279 20.34 18.92 12.32
CA PRO A 279 19.97 20.33 12.49
C PRO A 279 18.99 20.82 11.41
N GLY A 280 19.18 20.44 10.13
CA GLY A 280 18.48 21.04 9.00
C GLY A 280 19.10 22.38 8.57
N PRO A 281 18.37 23.25 7.85
CA PRO A 281 17.00 23.07 7.31
C PRO A 281 16.96 21.99 6.21
N HIS A 282 15.77 21.63 5.75
CA HIS A 282 15.60 20.86 4.52
C HIS A 282 16.09 21.67 3.31
N LEU A 283 16.70 21.00 2.33
CA LEU A 283 17.27 21.66 1.15
C LEU A 283 16.24 21.95 0.05
N CYS A 284 15.10 21.28 0.08
CA CYS A 284 14.06 21.42 -0.93
C CYS A 284 12.92 22.29 -0.41
N GLU A 285 12.41 23.17 -1.27
CA GLU A 285 11.15 23.86 -1.03
C GLU A 285 9.96 22.86 -1.04
N PRO A 286 8.80 23.24 -0.46
CA PRO A 286 7.63 22.37 -0.39
C PRO A 286 7.23 21.78 -1.74
N SER A 287 7.23 20.45 -1.85
CA SER A 287 6.76 19.72 -3.03
C SER A 287 5.24 19.48 -2.98
N PRO A 288 4.57 19.08 -4.08
CA PRO A 288 3.11 18.99 -4.15
C PRO A 288 2.47 18.13 -3.05
N GLN A 289 3.11 17.02 -2.65
CA GLN A 289 2.66 16.19 -1.53
C GLN A 289 3.38 16.51 -0.21
N ARG A 290 4.53 17.19 -0.28
CA ARG A 290 5.60 17.28 0.74
C ARG A 290 6.11 15.90 1.16
N THR A 291 5.36 15.22 2.03
CA THR A 291 5.63 13.82 2.37
C THR A 291 5.10 12.93 1.24
N PRO A 292 5.94 12.07 0.62
CA PRO A 292 5.49 11.13 -0.40
C PRO A 292 4.41 10.19 0.15
N PHE A 293 3.59 9.58 -0.70
CA PHE A 293 2.56 8.63 -0.24
C PHE A 293 3.21 7.46 0.49
N ILE A 294 2.82 7.19 1.75
CA ILE A 294 3.55 6.22 2.59
C ILE A 294 2.97 4.82 2.44
N LEU A 295 3.80 3.91 1.91
CA LEU A 295 3.53 2.48 1.85
C LEU A 295 4.43 1.72 2.85
N GLN A 296 3.97 0.57 3.33
CA GLN A 296 4.75 -0.28 4.22
C GLN A 296 4.37 -1.76 4.03
N ALA A 297 5.28 -2.70 4.27
CA ALA A 297 5.06 -4.14 4.02
C ALA A 297 5.38 -5.09 5.20
N GLY A 298 5.52 -4.56 6.42
CA GLY A 298 5.93 -5.31 7.60
C GLY A 298 4.75 -5.95 8.33
N THR A 299 4.79 -7.28 8.47
CA THR A 299 3.70 -8.09 9.06
C THR A 299 3.99 -8.61 10.46
N SER A 300 5.20 -8.38 11.00
CA SER A 300 5.54 -8.72 12.39
C SER A 300 4.76 -7.86 13.39
N THR A 301 4.80 -8.17 14.69
CA THR A 301 4.13 -7.35 15.71
C THR A 301 4.64 -5.90 15.68
N ALA A 302 5.96 -5.70 15.65
CA ALA A 302 6.57 -4.38 15.49
C ALA A 302 6.21 -3.74 14.13
N GLY A 303 6.19 -4.53 13.05
CA GLY A 303 5.81 -4.08 11.72
C GLY A 303 4.36 -3.60 11.63
N LYS A 304 3.42 -4.30 12.26
CA LYS A 304 2.00 -3.93 12.31
C LYS A 304 1.76 -2.66 13.12
N ALA A 305 2.44 -2.50 14.25
CA ALA A 305 2.37 -1.27 15.05
C ALA A 305 2.95 -0.07 14.27
N PHE A 306 4.09 -0.27 13.61
CA PHE A 306 4.69 0.73 12.75
C PHE A 306 3.78 1.11 11.57
N ALA A 307 3.18 0.13 10.91
CA ALA A 307 2.22 0.34 9.82
C ALA A 307 0.98 1.10 10.28
N ALA A 308 0.38 0.71 11.41
CA ALA A 308 -0.75 1.40 12.00
C ALA A 308 -0.44 2.88 12.30
N LYS A 309 0.79 3.17 12.73
CA LYS A 309 1.26 4.53 12.98
C LYS A 309 1.45 5.36 11.71
N HIS A 310 2.17 4.83 10.72
CA HIS A 310 2.72 5.65 9.61
C HIS A 310 2.16 5.35 8.22
N ALA A 311 1.59 4.18 7.99
CA ALA A 311 1.22 3.77 6.63
C ALA A 311 -0.08 4.46 6.17
N GLU A 312 -0.10 4.88 4.91
CA GLU A 312 -1.32 5.22 4.17
C GLU A 312 -1.77 4.03 3.31
N ALA A 313 -0.82 3.17 2.91
CA ALA A 313 -1.11 1.85 2.39
C ALA A 313 -0.22 0.76 3.00
N VAL A 314 -0.79 -0.40 3.29
CA VAL A 314 -0.06 -1.58 3.77
C VAL A 314 -0.12 -2.69 2.75
N PHE A 315 1.04 -3.19 2.38
CA PHE A 315 1.20 -4.31 1.48
C PHE A 315 1.25 -5.63 2.25
N LEU A 316 0.30 -6.52 2.00
CA LEU A 316 0.21 -7.84 2.64
C LEU A 316 0.32 -8.96 1.62
N HIS A 317 0.93 -10.07 2.03
CA HIS A 317 0.95 -11.32 1.28
C HIS A 317 0.39 -12.46 2.12
N ALA A 318 -0.45 -13.29 1.50
CA ALA A 318 -0.83 -14.60 2.01
C ALA A 318 -1.33 -15.46 0.84
N GLN A 319 -1.62 -16.73 1.10
CA GLN A 319 -2.13 -17.67 0.11
C GLN A 319 -3.66 -17.64 0.00
N LYS A 320 -4.35 -17.11 1.02
CA LYS A 320 -5.82 -17.07 1.11
C LYS A 320 -6.26 -15.79 1.85
N PRO A 321 -7.46 -15.24 1.56
CA PRO A 321 -7.92 -13.99 2.18
C PRO A 321 -8.22 -14.12 3.68
N GLU A 322 -8.61 -15.29 4.15
CA GLU A 322 -8.83 -15.57 5.58
C GLU A 322 -7.55 -15.36 6.40
N LEU A 323 -6.38 -15.48 5.76
CA LEU A 323 -5.08 -15.37 6.41
C LEU A 323 -4.61 -13.92 6.52
N VAL A 324 -5.05 -13.02 5.62
CA VAL A 324 -4.73 -11.59 5.75
C VAL A 324 -5.65 -10.90 6.74
N ARG A 325 -6.90 -11.38 6.88
CA ARG A 325 -7.93 -10.73 7.69
C ARG A 325 -7.49 -10.38 9.11
N PRO A 326 -6.84 -11.27 9.90
CA PRO A 326 -6.39 -10.92 11.25
C PRO A 326 -5.35 -9.79 11.29
N SER A 327 -4.48 -9.71 10.27
CA SER A 327 -3.51 -8.63 10.15
C SER A 327 -4.18 -7.31 9.78
N VAL A 328 -5.17 -7.34 8.87
CA VAL A 328 -5.97 -6.17 8.50
C VAL A 328 -6.70 -5.61 9.71
N ASP A 329 -7.44 -6.46 10.44
CA ASP A 329 -8.17 -6.06 11.64
C ASP A 329 -7.21 -5.48 12.69
N SER A 330 -6.08 -6.14 12.94
CA SER A 330 -5.08 -5.69 13.91
C SER A 330 -4.49 -4.33 13.56
N ILE A 331 -4.12 -4.07 12.30
CA ILE A 331 -3.55 -2.79 11.87
C ILE A 331 -4.58 -1.68 12.02
N ARG A 332 -5.81 -1.93 11.54
CA ARG A 332 -6.92 -0.98 11.60
C ARG A 332 -7.33 -0.66 13.04
N GLN A 333 -7.36 -1.67 13.92
CA GLN A 333 -7.61 -1.47 15.34
C GLN A 333 -6.53 -0.61 15.99
N GLN A 334 -5.25 -0.93 15.78
CA GLN A 334 -4.14 -0.15 16.36
C GLN A 334 -4.12 1.29 15.84
N ALA A 335 -4.51 1.51 14.57
CA ALA A 335 -4.65 2.85 14.02
C ALA A 335 -5.76 3.65 14.73
N ALA A 336 -6.92 3.02 15.00
CA ALA A 336 -7.99 3.64 15.79
C ALA A 336 -7.54 4.00 17.21
N GLU A 337 -6.80 3.12 17.87
CA GLU A 337 -6.30 3.32 19.23
C GLU A 337 -5.39 4.55 19.37
N ILE A 338 -4.68 4.93 18.30
CA ILE A 338 -3.83 6.13 18.25
C ILE A 338 -4.52 7.33 17.60
N GLY A 339 -5.84 7.26 17.37
CA GLY A 339 -6.65 8.38 16.87
C GLY A 339 -6.66 8.56 15.35
N ARG A 340 -6.11 7.62 14.57
CA ARG A 340 -6.24 7.62 13.10
C ARG A 340 -7.57 6.99 12.68
N ASN A 341 -8.12 7.45 11.55
CA ASN A 341 -9.21 6.74 10.92
C ASN A 341 -8.68 5.44 10.29
N PRO A 342 -9.20 4.26 10.66
CA PRO A 342 -8.72 2.99 10.10
C PRO A 342 -8.86 2.87 8.58
N GLN A 343 -9.81 3.61 7.99
CA GLN A 343 -10.04 3.62 6.54
C GLN A 343 -9.06 4.51 5.76
N ASP A 344 -8.24 5.30 6.47
CA ASP A 344 -7.13 6.03 5.85
C ASP A 344 -5.96 5.08 5.53
N ILE A 345 -5.98 3.84 6.05
CA ILE A 345 -4.98 2.81 5.75
C ILE A 345 -5.54 1.85 4.70
N LYS A 346 -5.06 1.98 3.45
CA LYS A 346 -5.42 1.10 2.35
C LYS A 346 -4.66 -0.22 2.43
N VAL A 347 -5.34 -1.34 2.49
CA VAL A 347 -4.69 -2.66 2.49
C VAL A 347 -4.61 -3.19 1.07
N ILE A 348 -3.39 -3.42 0.59
CA ILE A 348 -3.11 -3.90 -0.75
C ILE A 348 -2.56 -5.33 -0.66
N ALA A 349 -3.21 -6.30 -1.29
CA ALA A 349 -2.75 -7.70 -1.29
C ALA A 349 -1.83 -7.99 -2.48
N GLY A 350 -0.82 -8.84 -2.29
CA GLY A 350 0.03 -9.32 -3.39
C GLY A 350 -0.56 -10.55 -4.05
N ALA A 351 -0.70 -10.53 -5.38
CA ALA A 351 -1.21 -11.67 -6.14
C ALA A 351 -0.49 -11.79 -7.49
N LEU A 352 -0.18 -13.02 -7.91
CA LEU A 352 0.04 -13.33 -9.32
C LEU A 352 -1.31 -13.68 -9.95
N VAL A 353 -1.64 -13.03 -11.05
CA VAL A 353 -2.84 -13.32 -11.84
C VAL A 353 -2.44 -13.87 -13.20
N ILE A 354 -2.97 -15.03 -13.57
CA ILE A 354 -2.91 -15.56 -14.94
C ILE A 354 -4.36 -15.73 -15.39
N VAL A 355 -4.76 -14.90 -16.36
CA VAL A 355 -6.13 -14.82 -16.83
C VAL A 355 -6.21 -15.21 -18.31
N SER A 356 -7.22 -15.99 -18.67
CA SER A 356 -7.52 -16.35 -20.06
C SER A 356 -9.03 -16.39 -20.30
N GLU A 357 -9.49 -16.77 -21.49
CA GLU A 357 -10.93 -16.85 -21.79
C GLU A 357 -11.57 -18.01 -21.03
N THR A 358 -10.84 -19.11 -20.88
CA THR A 358 -11.26 -20.31 -20.13
C THR A 358 -10.31 -20.63 -18.97
N ASP A 359 -10.80 -21.42 -18.00
CA ASP A 359 -9.97 -21.90 -16.89
C ASP A 359 -8.87 -22.85 -17.41
N GLU A 360 -9.19 -23.67 -18.40
CA GLU A 360 -8.27 -24.63 -19.02
C GLU A 360 -7.08 -23.93 -19.69
N GLU A 361 -7.34 -22.86 -20.47
CA GLU A 361 -6.28 -22.06 -21.10
C GLU A 361 -5.39 -21.36 -20.07
N ALA A 362 -5.97 -20.82 -19.00
CA ALA A 362 -5.20 -20.16 -17.96
C ALA A 362 -4.28 -21.15 -17.23
N ASN A 363 -4.76 -22.37 -16.95
CA ASN A 363 -3.95 -23.43 -16.36
C ASN A 363 -2.86 -23.93 -17.33
N ALA A 364 -3.18 -24.10 -18.62
CA ALA A 364 -2.19 -24.46 -19.63
C ALA A 364 -1.06 -23.41 -19.72
N LYS A 365 -1.41 -22.11 -19.69
CA LYS A 365 -0.44 -21.02 -19.65
C LYS A 365 0.40 -21.04 -18.38
N PHE A 366 -0.20 -21.30 -17.21
CA PHE A 366 0.54 -21.44 -15.96
C PHE A 366 1.54 -22.60 -16.01
N ASP A 367 1.12 -23.76 -16.54
CA ASP A 367 1.98 -24.94 -16.67
C ASP A 367 3.13 -24.70 -17.65
N GLU A 368 2.89 -24.03 -18.77
CA GLU A 368 3.93 -23.59 -19.70
C GLU A 368 4.96 -22.69 -19.02
N LEU A 369 4.51 -21.61 -18.38
CA LEU A 369 5.39 -20.65 -17.69
C LEU A 369 6.23 -21.33 -16.61
N LYS A 370 5.65 -22.30 -15.89
CA LYS A 370 6.35 -23.06 -14.86
C LYS A 370 7.56 -23.83 -15.40
N THR A 371 7.57 -24.23 -16.68
CA THR A 371 8.70 -24.94 -17.30
C THR A 371 9.98 -24.10 -17.40
N TYR A 372 9.85 -22.78 -17.37
CA TYR A 372 10.98 -21.83 -17.40
C TYR A 372 11.53 -21.51 -16.00
N GLY A 373 10.82 -21.94 -14.95
CA GLY A 373 11.18 -21.71 -13.56
C GLY A 373 12.53 -22.33 -13.18
N ASP A 374 13.37 -21.55 -12.50
CA ASP A 374 14.66 -22.01 -11.99
C ASP A 374 14.57 -22.42 -10.51
N ARG A 375 14.76 -23.72 -10.25
CA ARG A 375 14.65 -24.29 -8.90
C ARG A 375 15.78 -23.86 -7.98
N GLU A 376 16.98 -23.67 -8.51
CA GLU A 376 18.15 -23.26 -7.72
C GLU A 376 18.00 -21.80 -7.28
N GLY A 377 17.56 -20.93 -8.19
CA GLY A 377 17.18 -19.56 -7.87
C GLY A 377 16.02 -19.49 -6.87
N ALA A 378 15.03 -20.37 -6.98
CA ALA A 378 13.93 -20.44 -6.02
C ALA A 378 14.39 -20.81 -4.59
N LEU A 379 15.35 -21.73 -4.47
CA LEU A 379 15.96 -22.08 -3.19
C LEU A 379 16.88 -20.98 -2.66
N ALA A 380 17.52 -20.20 -3.52
CA ALA A 380 18.27 -19.02 -3.12
C ALA A 380 17.37 -17.93 -2.55
N LEU A 381 16.23 -17.66 -3.20
CA LEU A 381 15.20 -16.76 -2.68
C LEU A 381 14.70 -17.22 -1.32
N PHE A 382 14.37 -18.51 -1.17
CA PHE A 382 14.00 -19.10 0.11
C PHE A 382 15.08 -18.86 1.18
N GLY A 383 16.34 -19.12 0.84
CA GLY A 383 17.47 -18.93 1.73
C GLY A 383 17.57 -17.49 2.23
N GLY A 384 17.46 -16.50 1.34
CA GLY A 384 17.50 -15.09 1.74
C GLY A 384 16.28 -14.62 2.53
N TRP A 385 15.06 -15.11 2.24
CA TRP A 385 13.86 -14.74 3.01
C TRP A 385 13.85 -15.31 4.43
N THR A 386 14.45 -16.48 4.61
CA THR A 386 14.34 -17.24 5.86
C THR A 386 15.62 -17.25 6.69
N GLY A 387 16.78 -17.00 6.06
CA GLY A 387 18.09 -17.19 6.65
C GLY A 387 18.55 -18.65 6.74
N TYR A 388 17.82 -19.61 6.13
CA TYR A 388 18.15 -21.04 6.21
C TYR A 388 18.67 -21.60 4.89
N ASP A 389 19.84 -22.24 4.96
CA ASP A 389 20.43 -22.95 3.83
C ASP A 389 19.83 -24.37 3.71
N LEU A 390 18.87 -24.53 2.79
CA LEU A 390 18.26 -25.84 2.55
C LEU A 390 19.22 -26.88 1.96
N SER A 391 20.40 -26.48 1.46
CA SER A 391 21.39 -27.43 0.92
C SER A 391 21.96 -28.36 1.99
N THR A 392 21.92 -27.95 3.26
CA THR A 392 22.41 -28.71 4.42
C THR A 392 21.51 -29.88 4.83
N TYR A 393 20.30 -29.97 4.24
CA TYR A 393 19.34 -31.03 4.49
C TYR A 393 19.31 -32.03 3.33
N ALA A 394 18.95 -33.28 3.63
CA ALA A 394 18.70 -34.31 2.63
C ALA A 394 17.62 -33.88 1.62
N ASP A 395 17.76 -34.29 0.37
CA ASP A 395 16.85 -33.87 -0.70
C ASP A 395 15.41 -34.31 -0.46
N ASP A 396 15.23 -35.47 0.18
CA ASP A 396 13.94 -36.02 0.56
C ASP A 396 13.56 -35.68 2.02
N GLN A 397 14.25 -34.77 2.70
CA GLN A 397 13.84 -34.33 4.03
C GLN A 397 12.46 -33.66 3.95
N ASP A 398 11.50 -34.08 4.79
CA ASP A 398 10.22 -33.40 4.89
C ASP A 398 10.32 -32.21 5.86
N PHE A 399 10.21 -31.00 5.30
CA PHE A 399 10.37 -29.75 6.04
C PHE A 399 9.18 -29.42 6.95
N ARG A 400 8.11 -30.23 6.93
CA ARG A 400 7.02 -30.17 7.92
C ARG A 400 7.45 -30.64 9.31
N PHE A 401 8.53 -31.42 9.39
CA PHE A 401 8.96 -32.11 10.61
C PHE A 401 10.39 -31.76 11.06
N VAL A 402 11.04 -30.78 10.42
CA VAL A 402 12.38 -30.33 10.83
C VAL A 402 12.37 -29.63 12.18
N GLU A 403 13.53 -29.60 12.85
CA GLU A 403 13.65 -29.00 14.18
C GLU A 403 13.56 -27.48 14.17
N GLN A 404 13.97 -26.84 13.06
CA GLN A 404 14.02 -25.39 12.89
C GLN A 404 12.61 -24.80 12.89
N PRO A 405 12.19 -24.08 13.96
CA PRO A 405 10.79 -23.70 14.13
C PRO A 405 10.26 -22.76 13.04
N ALA A 406 11.09 -21.83 12.55
CA ALA A 406 10.70 -20.88 11.52
C ALA A 406 10.42 -21.56 10.17
N VAL A 407 11.34 -22.42 9.70
CA VAL A 407 11.17 -23.21 8.47
C VAL A 407 9.95 -24.12 8.60
N ARG A 408 9.86 -24.87 9.71
CA ARG A 408 8.74 -25.77 9.98
C ARG A 408 7.41 -25.03 9.97
N SER A 409 7.32 -23.87 10.63
CA SER A 409 6.10 -23.08 10.70
C SER A 409 5.67 -22.60 9.31
N MET A 410 6.61 -22.11 8.51
CA MET A 410 6.31 -21.62 7.16
C MET A 410 5.87 -22.75 6.22
N VAL A 411 6.56 -23.89 6.24
CA VAL A 411 6.23 -25.03 5.38
C VAL A 411 4.91 -25.69 5.80
N ASN A 412 4.65 -25.83 7.10
CA ASN A 412 3.35 -26.32 7.58
C ASN A 412 2.21 -25.36 7.22
N HIS A 413 2.47 -24.06 7.24
CA HIS A 413 1.52 -23.07 6.74
C HIS A 413 1.19 -23.37 5.28
N TRP A 414 2.19 -23.45 4.40
CA TRP A 414 1.98 -23.77 2.98
C TRP A 414 1.26 -25.09 2.75
N ALA A 415 1.65 -26.15 3.46
CA ALA A 415 1.01 -27.47 3.37
C ALA A 415 -0.48 -27.46 3.71
N SER A 416 -0.94 -26.48 4.51
CA SER A 416 -2.35 -26.32 4.88
C SER A 416 -3.11 -25.30 4.02
N THR A 417 -2.40 -24.41 3.32
CA THR A 417 -3.00 -23.25 2.66
C THR A 417 -2.88 -23.27 1.15
N VAL A 418 -1.86 -23.92 0.58
CA VAL A 418 -1.65 -24.00 -0.87
C VAL A 418 -2.60 -25.06 -1.45
N PRO A 419 -3.58 -24.67 -2.29
CA PRO A 419 -4.53 -25.62 -2.87
C PRO A 419 -3.82 -26.72 -3.66
N GLY A 420 -4.32 -27.96 -3.56
CA GLY A 420 -3.83 -29.10 -4.34
C GLY A 420 -2.54 -29.74 -3.80
N THR A 421 -2.11 -29.38 -2.59
CA THR A 421 -0.93 -29.95 -1.92
C THR A 421 -1.30 -30.83 -0.72
N GLU A 422 -2.59 -31.18 -0.58
CA GLU A 422 -3.09 -32.00 0.52
C GLU A 422 -2.39 -33.38 0.54
N GLY A 423 -1.75 -33.71 1.66
CA GLY A 423 -1.01 -34.96 1.81
C GLY A 423 0.34 -35.01 1.09
N GLN A 424 0.71 -33.99 0.33
CA GLN A 424 2.01 -33.91 -0.34
C GLN A 424 3.14 -33.75 0.69
N LYS A 425 4.25 -34.44 0.43
CA LYS A 425 5.51 -34.26 1.16
C LYS A 425 6.15 -32.94 0.73
N TRP A 426 6.48 -32.07 1.69
CA TRP A 426 7.16 -30.81 1.41
C TRP A 426 8.67 -31.00 1.52
N ASP A 427 9.24 -31.63 0.51
CA ASP A 427 10.68 -31.78 0.32
C ASP A 427 11.29 -30.57 -0.41
N LYS A 428 12.61 -30.57 -0.58
CA LYS A 428 13.36 -29.47 -1.21
C LYS A 428 12.84 -29.18 -2.63
N ARG A 429 12.50 -30.24 -3.38
CA ARG A 429 11.93 -30.14 -4.73
C ARG A 429 10.57 -29.47 -4.72
N THR A 430 9.68 -29.88 -3.82
CA THR A 430 8.32 -29.32 -3.70
C THR A 430 8.35 -27.84 -3.30
N ILE A 431 9.24 -27.47 -2.36
CA ILE A 431 9.46 -26.06 -1.99
C ILE A 431 9.92 -25.26 -3.21
N ALA A 432 10.92 -25.75 -3.94
CA ALA A 432 11.41 -25.07 -5.13
C ALA A 432 10.31 -24.92 -6.21
N GLU A 433 9.57 -25.99 -6.51
CA GLU A 433 8.47 -25.98 -7.49
C GLU A 433 7.32 -25.05 -7.13
N TYR A 434 7.06 -24.83 -5.83
CA TYR A 434 6.08 -23.86 -5.37
C TYR A 434 6.53 -22.40 -5.58
N LEU A 435 7.85 -22.16 -5.47
CA LEU A 435 8.44 -20.82 -5.50
C LEU A 435 8.97 -20.39 -6.87
N THR A 436 9.06 -21.29 -7.85
CA THR A 436 9.56 -20.96 -9.20
C THR A 436 8.68 -19.96 -9.96
N LEU A 437 7.40 -19.85 -9.59
CA LEU A 437 6.44 -18.95 -10.22
C LEU A 437 5.51 -18.36 -9.16
N GLY A 438 5.33 -17.05 -9.14
CA GLY A 438 4.47 -16.31 -8.21
C GLY A 438 5.01 -16.14 -6.78
N GLY A 439 6.23 -16.62 -6.50
CA GLY A 439 6.84 -16.57 -5.16
C GLY A 439 5.94 -17.15 -4.07
N ASN A 440 5.97 -16.53 -2.89
CA ASN A 440 5.22 -16.96 -1.70
C ASN A 440 3.75 -16.49 -1.68
N GLY A 441 3.33 -15.65 -2.62
CA GLY A 441 1.98 -15.07 -2.66
C GLY A 441 0.92 -16.01 -3.22
N VAL A 442 -0.35 -15.57 -3.13
CA VAL A 442 -1.47 -16.22 -3.81
C VAL A 442 -1.27 -16.18 -5.33
N LYS A 443 -1.70 -17.26 -5.98
CA LYS A 443 -1.72 -17.42 -7.44
C LYS A 443 -3.18 -17.59 -7.83
N ILE A 444 -3.72 -16.65 -8.59
CA ILE A 444 -5.11 -16.66 -9.04
C ILE A 444 -5.08 -16.95 -10.54
N ILE A 445 -5.44 -18.18 -10.89
CA ILE A 445 -5.30 -18.72 -12.25
C ILE A 445 -6.70 -19.14 -12.70
N GLY A 446 -7.16 -18.63 -13.83
CA GLY A 446 -8.45 -19.04 -14.39
C GLY A 446 -8.99 -18.12 -15.48
N SER A 447 -10.24 -18.36 -15.83
CA SER A 447 -11.03 -17.52 -16.71
C SER A 447 -11.22 -16.12 -16.11
N VAL A 448 -11.60 -15.15 -16.95
CA VAL A 448 -11.97 -13.79 -16.52
C VAL A 448 -12.96 -13.80 -15.35
N LYS A 449 -13.97 -14.67 -15.40
CA LYS A 449 -14.97 -14.81 -14.33
C LYS A 449 -14.33 -15.34 -13.05
N THR A 450 -13.57 -16.43 -13.13
CA THR A 450 -12.91 -17.07 -11.98
C THR A 450 -11.99 -16.09 -11.25
N VAL A 451 -11.16 -15.36 -12.01
CA VAL A 451 -10.23 -14.38 -11.44
C VAL A 451 -11.00 -13.23 -10.79
N ALA A 452 -12.00 -12.65 -11.47
CA ALA A 452 -12.77 -11.54 -10.91
C ALA A 452 -13.57 -11.95 -9.65
N ASP A 453 -14.14 -13.15 -9.63
CA ASP A 453 -14.84 -13.71 -8.46
C ASP A 453 -13.88 -13.86 -7.27
N GLU A 454 -12.66 -14.35 -7.50
CA GLU A 454 -11.66 -14.50 -6.43
C GLU A 454 -11.20 -13.14 -5.91
N LEU A 455 -10.95 -12.14 -6.77
CA LEU A 455 -10.60 -10.79 -6.32
C LEU A 455 -11.73 -10.16 -5.45
N GLU A 456 -13.00 -10.35 -5.80
CA GLU A 456 -14.14 -9.95 -4.94
C GLU A 456 -14.16 -10.71 -3.61
N ARG A 457 -13.82 -12.00 -3.63
CA ARG A 457 -13.70 -12.81 -2.41
C ARG A 457 -12.62 -12.27 -1.48
N TRP A 458 -11.49 -11.85 -2.03
CA TRP A 458 -10.41 -11.24 -1.25
C TRP A 458 -10.84 -9.95 -0.55
N VAL A 459 -11.62 -9.11 -1.24
CA VAL A 459 -12.18 -7.89 -0.65
C VAL A 459 -13.19 -8.19 0.44
N SER A 460 -14.14 -9.08 0.18
CA SER A 460 -15.23 -9.38 1.12
C SER A 460 -14.76 -10.15 2.37
N VAL A 461 -13.83 -11.09 2.21
CA VAL A 461 -13.31 -11.92 3.32
C VAL A 461 -12.12 -11.27 3.99
N GLY A 462 -11.13 -10.83 3.20
CA GLY A 462 -9.88 -10.28 3.69
C GLY A 462 -9.94 -8.80 4.08
N ASP A 463 -11.01 -8.09 3.66
CA ASP A 463 -11.18 -6.64 3.85
C ASP A 463 -10.04 -5.81 3.25
N VAL A 464 -9.46 -6.31 2.15
CA VAL A 464 -8.45 -5.61 1.36
C VAL A 464 -9.11 -4.55 0.47
N ASP A 465 -8.35 -3.53 0.11
CA ASP A 465 -8.77 -2.40 -0.73
C ASP A 465 -8.21 -2.49 -2.15
N GLY A 466 -7.32 -3.44 -2.43
CA GLY A 466 -6.72 -3.58 -3.75
C GLY A 466 -5.61 -4.62 -3.83
N PHE A 467 -4.90 -4.60 -4.95
CA PHE A 467 -3.88 -5.59 -5.30
C PHE A 467 -2.62 -4.98 -5.91
N ASN A 468 -1.47 -5.44 -5.44
CA ASN A 468 -0.18 -5.36 -6.12
C ASN A 468 -0.06 -6.61 -6.98
N LEU A 469 -0.33 -6.47 -8.28
CA LEU A 469 -0.29 -7.58 -9.23
C LEU A 469 1.15 -7.83 -9.68
N SER A 470 1.73 -8.96 -9.27
CA SER A 470 3.01 -9.42 -9.81
C SER A 470 2.81 -9.97 -11.23
N TYR A 471 3.90 -10.02 -11.98
CA TYR A 471 3.92 -10.59 -13.33
C TYR A 471 4.62 -11.94 -13.32
N ALA A 472 4.20 -12.86 -14.19
CA ALA A 472 5.01 -14.03 -14.55
C ALA A 472 5.99 -13.67 -15.66
N SER A 473 5.52 -12.89 -16.64
CA SER A 473 6.30 -12.33 -17.73
C SER A 473 5.92 -10.86 -17.97
N LEU A 474 6.91 -10.02 -18.25
CA LEU A 474 6.75 -8.59 -18.47
C LEU A 474 6.95 -8.27 -19.97
N PRO A 475 6.01 -7.60 -20.66
CA PRO A 475 4.72 -7.07 -20.18
C PRO A 475 3.54 -8.04 -20.30
N ASP A 476 3.72 -9.24 -20.85
CA ASP A 476 2.64 -10.14 -21.28
C ASP A 476 1.58 -10.42 -20.19
N THR A 477 1.99 -10.62 -18.93
CA THR A 477 1.04 -10.81 -17.83
C THR A 477 0.13 -9.59 -17.62
N PHE A 478 0.68 -8.37 -17.76
CA PHE A 478 -0.14 -7.16 -17.67
C PHE A 478 -1.01 -6.96 -18.91
N ASP A 479 -0.55 -7.37 -20.09
CA ASP A 479 -1.37 -7.28 -21.31
C ASP A 479 -2.65 -8.11 -21.21
N ASP A 480 -2.57 -9.32 -20.64
CA ASP A 480 -3.76 -10.14 -20.38
C ASP A 480 -4.67 -9.52 -19.33
N VAL A 481 -4.12 -9.01 -18.22
CA VAL A 481 -4.93 -8.31 -17.20
C VAL A 481 -5.67 -7.13 -17.82
N ILE A 482 -4.98 -6.31 -18.62
CA ILE A 482 -5.55 -5.11 -19.26
C ILE A 482 -6.67 -5.50 -20.24
N ARG A 483 -6.40 -6.49 -21.10
CA ARG A 483 -7.31 -6.89 -22.18
C ARG A 483 -8.53 -7.65 -21.67
N LEU A 484 -8.33 -8.54 -20.69
CA LEU A 484 -9.33 -9.52 -20.28
C LEU A 484 -9.99 -9.16 -18.95
N LEU A 485 -9.20 -8.83 -17.93
CA LEU A 485 -9.70 -8.71 -16.56
C LEU A 485 -10.27 -7.31 -16.24
N LEU A 486 -9.56 -6.24 -16.61
CA LEU A 486 -10.00 -4.88 -16.26
C LEU A 486 -11.39 -4.53 -16.79
N PRO A 487 -11.79 -4.88 -18.04
CA PRO A 487 -13.14 -4.62 -18.53
C PRO A 487 -14.22 -5.31 -17.68
N GLU A 488 -13.95 -6.53 -17.19
CA GLU A 488 -14.86 -7.24 -16.30
C GLU A 488 -14.95 -6.58 -14.93
N LEU A 489 -13.83 -6.16 -14.35
CA LEU A 489 -13.83 -5.44 -13.07
C LEU A 489 -14.60 -4.12 -13.18
N GLN A 490 -14.47 -3.39 -14.29
CA GLN A 490 -15.25 -2.19 -14.58
C GLN A 490 -16.74 -2.51 -14.72
N ARG A 491 -17.11 -3.56 -15.47
CA ARG A 491 -18.51 -4.01 -15.62
C ARG A 491 -19.15 -4.36 -14.28
N ARG A 492 -18.36 -4.89 -13.34
CA ARG A 492 -18.78 -5.22 -11.96
C ARG A 492 -18.79 -4.03 -11.00
N GLY A 493 -18.36 -2.85 -11.45
CA GLY A 493 -18.22 -1.65 -10.62
C GLY A 493 -17.14 -1.77 -9.56
N LEU A 494 -16.09 -2.55 -9.81
CA LEU A 494 -14.96 -2.78 -8.90
C LEU A 494 -13.73 -1.99 -9.29
N PHE A 495 -13.66 -1.46 -10.51
CA PHE A 495 -12.52 -0.69 -10.98
C PHE A 495 -13.01 0.56 -11.67
N TRP A 496 -12.28 1.66 -11.47
CA TRP A 496 -12.63 2.94 -12.04
C TRP A 496 -12.51 2.97 -13.57
N SER A 497 -13.23 3.88 -14.21
CA SER A 497 -13.11 4.14 -15.64
C SER A 497 -12.00 5.15 -15.96
N ASP A 498 -11.71 6.06 -15.03
CA ASP A 498 -10.65 7.06 -15.15
C ASP A 498 -10.15 7.47 -13.75
N TYR A 499 -9.01 8.16 -13.71
CA TYR A 499 -8.43 8.70 -12.48
C TYR A 499 -9.38 9.68 -11.80
N ALA A 500 -9.56 9.51 -10.48
CA ALA A 500 -10.43 10.38 -9.68
C ALA A 500 -9.98 11.85 -9.72
N VAL A 501 -8.66 12.08 -9.77
CA VAL A 501 -8.05 13.41 -9.92
C VAL A 501 -6.98 13.33 -10.99
N LYS A 502 -7.42 13.39 -12.25
CA LYS A 502 -6.53 13.39 -13.42
C LYS A 502 -5.46 14.49 -13.32
N GLY A 503 -4.20 14.12 -13.49
CA GLY A 503 -3.04 15.00 -13.33
C GLY A 503 -2.74 15.42 -11.88
N GLY A 504 -3.54 14.93 -10.92
CA GLY A 504 -3.36 15.15 -9.49
C GLY A 504 -2.28 14.25 -8.88
N THR A 505 -2.07 14.44 -7.59
CA THR A 505 -1.08 13.67 -6.81
C THR A 505 -1.50 12.21 -6.66
N LEU A 506 -0.54 11.34 -6.32
CA LEU A 506 -0.81 9.94 -5.99
C LEU A 506 -1.79 9.85 -4.83
N ARG A 507 -1.57 10.64 -3.77
CA ARG A 507 -2.44 10.67 -2.60
C ARG A 507 -3.89 11.03 -2.94
N GLU A 508 -4.11 12.07 -3.73
CA GLU A 508 -5.45 12.48 -4.18
C GLU A 508 -6.17 11.37 -4.95
N ASN A 509 -5.46 10.66 -5.82
CA ASN A 509 -6.02 9.57 -6.61
C ASN A 509 -6.34 8.34 -5.76
N ILE A 510 -5.47 7.97 -4.80
CA ILE A 510 -5.71 6.81 -3.91
C ILE A 510 -6.88 7.07 -2.95
N TYR A 511 -7.03 8.29 -2.43
CA TYR A 511 -8.18 8.65 -1.60
C TYR A 511 -9.42 9.04 -2.40
N GLY A 512 -9.29 9.24 -3.72
CA GLY A 512 -10.37 9.71 -4.59
C GLY A 512 -10.84 11.13 -4.27
N GLN A 513 -9.99 11.98 -3.68
CA GLN A 513 -10.37 13.28 -3.15
C GLN A 513 -9.40 14.37 -3.62
N LYS A 514 -9.89 15.27 -4.48
CA LYS A 514 -9.16 16.47 -4.92
C LYS A 514 -8.86 17.37 -3.72
N GLY A 515 -7.61 17.86 -3.63
CA GLY A 515 -7.11 18.66 -2.52
C GLY A 515 -6.55 17.83 -1.36
N GLN A 516 -6.73 16.51 -1.33
CA GLN A 516 -6.09 15.62 -0.34
C GLN A 516 -4.66 15.28 -0.77
N ASN A 517 -3.84 16.28 -1.08
CA ASN A 517 -2.45 16.09 -1.49
C ASN A 517 -1.48 15.97 -0.30
N ARG A 518 -1.89 16.39 0.91
CA ARG A 518 -1.11 16.30 2.16
C ARG A 518 -1.55 15.11 3.00
N LEU A 519 -0.72 14.74 3.99
CA LEU A 519 -1.07 13.73 4.99
C LEU A 519 -2.42 14.08 5.66
N PRO A 520 -3.27 13.10 6.00
CA PRO A 520 -4.48 13.34 6.80
C PRO A 520 -4.13 14.00 8.14
N GLU A 521 -5.01 14.85 8.69
CA GLU A 521 -4.74 15.58 9.95
C GLU A 521 -4.45 14.66 11.14
N ALA A 522 -5.04 13.47 11.16
CA ALA A 522 -4.80 12.47 12.20
C ALA A 522 -3.48 11.71 12.05
N HIS A 523 -2.79 11.87 10.91
CA HIS A 523 -1.52 11.20 10.67
C HIS A 523 -0.40 11.80 11.55
N PRO A 524 0.50 11.01 12.16
CA PRO A 524 1.52 11.53 13.08
C PRO A 524 2.45 12.59 12.48
N GLY A 525 2.67 12.55 11.16
CA GLY A 525 3.42 13.58 10.43
C GLY A 525 2.72 14.94 10.35
N ALA A 526 1.38 15.00 10.45
CA ALA A 526 0.61 16.23 10.29
C ALA A 526 0.84 17.24 11.43
N LYS A 527 1.23 16.77 12.63
CA LYS A 527 1.60 17.65 13.75
C LYS A 527 2.78 18.59 13.41
N TYR A 528 3.58 18.23 12.40
CA TYR A 528 4.74 19.01 11.96
C TYR A 528 4.40 20.06 10.89
N PHE A 529 3.17 20.16 10.41
CA PHE A 529 2.81 21.11 9.37
C PHE A 529 3.13 22.56 9.77
N TRP A 530 3.92 23.25 8.93
CA TRP A 530 4.08 24.69 9.01
C TRP A 530 3.21 25.39 7.98
N ARG A 531 2.04 25.87 8.42
CA ARG A 531 1.03 26.46 7.54
C ARG A 531 1.28 27.94 7.28
N GLU A 532 0.77 28.42 6.16
CA GLU A 532 0.79 29.84 5.78
C GLU A 532 0.28 30.73 6.94
N GLY A 533 0.95 31.87 7.15
CA GLY A 533 0.61 32.83 8.20
C GLY A 533 1.04 32.46 9.62
N GLN A 534 1.54 31.23 9.86
CA GLN A 534 2.07 30.86 11.17
C GLN A 534 3.50 31.41 11.36
N GLU A 535 3.78 32.06 12.50
CA GLU A 535 5.15 32.46 12.86
C GLU A 535 6.06 31.26 13.13
N VAL A 536 5.57 30.27 13.87
CA VAL A 536 6.26 29.01 14.15
C VAL A 536 5.30 27.83 14.02
N PRO A 537 5.78 26.65 13.61
CA PRO A 537 5.04 25.39 13.66
C PRO A 537 4.50 25.04 15.04
N PRO A 538 3.29 24.49 15.14
CA PRO A 538 2.66 24.14 16.42
C PRO A 538 3.52 23.25 17.32
N TYR A 539 4.19 22.22 16.78
CA TYR A 539 4.96 21.26 17.59
C TYR A 539 6.16 21.86 18.34
N THR A 540 6.65 23.04 17.93
CA THR A 540 7.72 23.73 18.66
C THR A 540 7.25 24.49 19.90
N VAL A 541 5.93 24.65 20.07
CA VAL A 541 5.35 25.30 21.25
C VAL A 541 5.04 24.25 22.33
N GLU A 542 4.73 23.01 21.96
CA GLU A 542 4.44 21.90 22.88
C GLU A 542 5.69 21.28 23.56
N SER A 543 6.89 21.63 23.09
CA SER A 543 8.17 21.08 23.55
C SER A 543 8.94 22.01 24.50
N ASN A 544 8.38 23.18 24.82
CA ASN A 544 8.81 24.09 25.88
C ASN A 544 7.78 24.10 27.01
#